data_AF-A0A3D3X3L3-F1
#
_entry.id   AF-A0A3D3X3L3-F1
#
_cell.length_a   1.000
_cell.length_b   1.000
_cell.length_c   1.000
_cell.angle_alpha   90.00
_cell.angle_beta   90.00
_cell.angle_gamma   90.00
#
_symmetry.space_group_name_H-M   'P 1'
#
loop_
_entity.id
_entity.type
_entity.pdbx_description
1 polymer ?
#
loop_
_entity_poly.entity_id
_entity_poly.type
_entity_poly.pdbx_seq_one_letter_code
_entity_poly.pdbx_strand_id
1 'polypeptide(L)'
;MDRDPSKMDSIKHKLNESGRVELADILEKQWETPIEEYAQSLWSQNKDTIDLESELLQAFHQEFLRIGSTEEEASESIASLKRTRTLQTATHVTASEGPTFFATHRLALKGLPKGESYLVGAYSGVPYANAAWSGCLNFSTEMELGEILSDHAPGFSELLKADRDRRRDTSERRISMIPGKFRDAQVFGSEILEKQETLALHWNDVLKKLMPYSKTGESFTLWASGFCRNQADLLFPGFKVVYFDLNEVIRNYLLEVLSKSQHPLTMILLNPERRYQLLEVFGKETPLFSTNSNNGNRIKLETLSFHENQLGGPSSSFVMDEENLVRMLKERTLCP
;
A
#
# COMPACT_ATOMS: atom_id res chain seq x y z
N MET A 1 12.32 17.36 -29.74
CA MET A 1 13.07 16.10 -29.96
C MET A 1 12.21 15.29 -30.90
N ASP A 2 12.66 15.09 -32.14
CA ASP A 2 11.96 14.23 -33.09
C ASP A 2 11.94 12.81 -32.54
N ARG A 3 10.73 12.26 -32.34
CA ARG A 3 10.54 10.91 -31.80
C ARG A 3 10.79 9.92 -32.94
N ASP A 4 11.84 9.13 -32.80
CA ASP A 4 12.25 8.10 -33.75
C ASP A 4 11.29 6.90 -33.65
N PRO A 5 10.47 6.63 -34.69
CA PRO A 5 9.50 5.54 -34.68
C PRO A 5 10.14 4.16 -34.49
N SER A 6 11.41 3.99 -34.91
CA SER A 6 12.13 2.73 -34.78
C SER A 6 12.39 2.32 -33.33
N LYS A 7 12.38 3.28 -32.40
CA LYS A 7 12.54 3.00 -30.96
C LYS A 7 11.28 2.44 -30.33
N MET A 8 10.10 2.90 -30.74
CA MET A 8 8.83 2.38 -30.24
C MET A 8 8.69 0.90 -30.58
N ASP A 9 8.90 0.54 -31.86
CA ASP A 9 8.79 -0.83 -32.34
C ASP A 9 9.77 -1.77 -31.64
N SER A 10 11.01 -1.31 -31.42
CA SER A 10 12.02 -2.06 -30.68
C SER A 10 11.62 -2.32 -29.22
N ILE A 11 11.09 -1.31 -28.52
CA ILE A 11 10.65 -1.46 -27.12
C ILE A 11 9.41 -2.36 -27.04
N LYS A 12 8.43 -2.15 -27.92
CA LYS A 12 7.21 -2.97 -28.02
C LYS A 12 7.55 -4.44 -28.22
N HIS A 13 8.48 -4.73 -29.13
CA HIS A 13 8.93 -6.09 -29.39
C HIS A 13 9.54 -6.72 -28.13
N LYS A 14 10.45 -6.03 -27.45
CA LYS A 14 11.07 -6.52 -26.19
C LYS A 14 10.03 -6.75 -25.08
N LEU A 15 9.03 -5.88 -24.97
CA LEU A 15 7.96 -6.05 -23.99
C LEU A 15 7.12 -7.29 -24.29
N ASN A 16 6.78 -7.52 -25.56
CA ASN A 16 6.04 -8.70 -26.00
C ASN A 16 6.83 -9.99 -25.79
N GLU A 17 8.13 -10.02 -26.14
CA GLU A 17 9.03 -11.15 -25.87
C GLU A 17 9.13 -11.45 -24.37
N SER A 18 9.02 -10.42 -23.52
CA SER A 18 9.01 -10.55 -22.06
C SER A 18 7.63 -10.86 -21.48
N GLY A 19 6.62 -11.14 -22.31
CA GLY A 19 5.25 -11.43 -21.89
C GLY A 19 4.46 -10.22 -21.35
N ARG A 20 4.97 -9.01 -21.51
CA ARG A 20 4.36 -7.75 -21.01
C ARG A 20 3.47 -7.10 -22.07
N VAL A 21 2.53 -7.87 -22.61
CA VAL A 21 1.71 -7.49 -23.77
C VAL A 21 0.85 -6.25 -23.48
N GLU A 22 0.19 -6.21 -22.32
CA GLU A 22 -0.66 -5.07 -21.94
C GLU A 22 0.15 -3.76 -21.83
N LEU A 23 1.36 -3.83 -21.28
CA LEU A 23 2.26 -2.66 -21.21
C LEU A 23 2.70 -2.22 -22.61
N ALA A 24 2.94 -3.16 -23.51
CA ALA A 24 3.27 -2.87 -24.90
C ALA A 24 2.11 -2.14 -25.61
N ASP A 25 0.87 -2.58 -25.37
CA ASP A 25 -0.34 -1.96 -25.92
C ASP A 25 -0.60 -0.57 -25.34
N ILE A 26 -0.42 -0.38 -24.03
CA ILE A 26 -0.52 0.93 -23.39
C ILE A 26 0.54 1.87 -23.97
N LEU A 27 1.77 1.39 -24.09
CA LEU A 27 2.87 2.17 -24.64
C LEU A 27 2.56 2.63 -26.06
N GLU A 28 2.12 1.72 -26.94
CA GLU A 28 1.75 2.05 -28.32
C GLU A 28 0.63 3.10 -28.38
N LYS A 29 -0.43 2.93 -27.58
CA LYS A 29 -1.56 3.88 -27.54
C LYS A 29 -1.15 5.27 -27.07
N GLN A 30 -0.20 5.35 -26.14
CA GLN A 30 0.17 6.61 -25.48
C GLN A 30 1.50 7.18 -25.98
N TRP A 31 2.22 6.50 -26.87
CA TRP A 31 3.59 6.84 -27.26
C TRP A 31 3.73 8.27 -27.79
N GLU A 32 2.76 8.72 -28.60
CA GLU A 32 2.73 10.06 -29.18
C GLU A 32 1.94 11.06 -28.34
N THR A 33 1.31 10.63 -27.24
CA THR A 33 0.52 11.52 -26.38
C THR A 33 1.46 12.46 -25.62
N PRO A 34 1.24 13.79 -25.68
CA PRO A 34 1.96 14.74 -24.83
C PRO A 34 1.75 14.43 -23.35
N ILE A 35 2.78 14.60 -22.53
CA ILE A 35 2.72 14.27 -21.09
C ILE A 35 1.61 15.05 -20.38
N GLU A 36 1.40 16.31 -20.76
CA GLU A 36 0.34 17.16 -20.23
C GLU A 36 -1.07 16.63 -20.57
N GLU A 37 -1.29 16.17 -21.81
CA GLU A 37 -2.56 15.59 -22.23
C GLU A 37 -2.80 14.24 -21.55
N TYR A 38 -1.75 13.41 -21.46
CA TYR A 38 -1.81 12.14 -20.73
C TYR A 38 -2.17 12.38 -19.26
N ALA A 39 -1.49 13.32 -18.60
CA ALA A 39 -1.75 13.64 -17.20
C ALA A 39 -3.20 14.08 -16.97
N GLN A 40 -3.77 14.91 -17.85
CA GLN A 40 -5.18 15.31 -17.78
C GLN A 40 -6.12 14.13 -18.00
N SER A 41 -5.78 13.22 -18.92
CA SER A 41 -6.60 12.03 -19.21
C SER A 41 -6.76 11.10 -17.99
N LEU A 42 -5.79 11.07 -17.08
CA LEU A 42 -5.86 10.29 -15.83
C LEU A 42 -7.03 10.73 -14.91
N TRP A 43 -7.55 11.94 -15.13
CA TRP A 43 -8.65 12.54 -14.38
C TRP A 43 -9.93 12.67 -15.20
N SER A 44 -9.92 12.17 -16.43
CA SER A 44 -11.11 12.20 -17.28
C SER A 44 -12.12 11.17 -16.79
N GLN A 45 -13.31 11.63 -16.43
CA GLN A 45 -14.39 10.74 -16.02
C GLN A 45 -14.99 10.02 -17.23
N ASN A 46 -15.27 8.73 -17.06
CA ASN A 46 -16.17 8.04 -17.96
C ASN A 46 -17.62 8.48 -17.65
N LYS A 47 -18.43 8.73 -18.68
CA LYS A 47 -19.75 9.40 -18.50
C LYS A 47 -20.83 8.53 -17.85
N ASP A 48 -20.59 7.22 -17.72
CA ASP A 48 -21.54 6.23 -17.22
C ASP A 48 -21.20 5.76 -15.80
N THR A 49 -21.03 6.69 -14.84
CA THR A 49 -20.67 6.30 -13.46
C THR A 49 -21.91 6.08 -12.60
N ILE A 50 -22.10 4.84 -12.15
CA ILE A 50 -22.97 4.50 -11.02
C ILE A 50 -22.45 5.22 -9.77
N ASP A 51 -23.36 5.63 -8.87
CA ASP A 51 -22.98 6.22 -7.60
C ASP A 51 -22.19 5.24 -6.72
N LEU A 52 -21.19 5.75 -6.01
CA LEU A 52 -20.45 4.96 -5.01
C LEU A 52 -21.38 4.64 -3.84
N GLU A 53 -21.33 3.39 -3.40
CA GLU A 53 -22.10 2.90 -2.25
C GLU A 53 -21.80 3.75 -1.00
N SER A 54 -22.84 4.01 -0.19
CA SER A 54 -22.72 4.79 1.04
C SER A 54 -21.72 4.17 2.02
N GLU A 55 -21.66 2.85 2.06
CA GLU A 55 -20.80 2.05 2.93
C GLU A 55 -19.34 2.20 2.53
N LEU A 56 -19.05 2.28 1.23
CA LEU A 56 -17.70 2.52 0.74
C LEU A 56 -17.24 3.93 1.09
N LEU A 57 -18.11 4.92 0.93
CA LEU A 57 -17.81 6.30 1.32
C LEU A 57 -17.58 6.42 2.83
N GLN A 58 -18.36 5.71 3.63
CA GLN A 58 -18.18 5.64 5.08
C GLN A 58 -16.86 4.95 5.45
N ALA A 59 -16.47 3.90 4.73
CA ALA A 59 -15.21 3.21 4.95
C ALA A 59 -13.97 4.10 4.69
N PHE A 60 -14.00 4.88 3.60
CA PHE A 60 -12.98 5.91 3.34
C PHE A 60 -12.98 6.99 4.42
N HIS A 61 -14.18 7.45 4.82
CA HIS A 61 -14.30 8.49 5.83
C HIS A 61 -13.66 8.06 7.16
N GLN A 62 -13.95 6.84 7.62
CA GLN A 62 -13.32 6.27 8.82
C GLN A 62 -11.79 6.22 8.71
N GLU A 63 -11.25 5.83 7.56
CA GLU A 63 -9.80 5.80 7.36
C GLU A 63 -9.19 7.20 7.33
N PHE A 64 -9.84 8.17 6.69
CA PHE A 64 -9.36 9.57 6.66
C PHE A 64 -9.29 10.19 8.05
N LEU A 65 -10.27 9.90 8.91
CA LEU A 65 -10.22 10.30 10.32
C LEU A 65 -9.10 9.56 11.07
N ARG A 66 -8.91 8.26 10.81
CA ARG A 66 -7.86 7.46 11.46
C ARG A 66 -6.47 8.01 11.16
N ILE A 67 -6.21 8.48 9.93
CA ILE A 67 -4.94 9.12 9.53
C ILE A 67 -4.79 10.57 10.04
N GLY A 68 -5.73 11.05 10.86
CA GLY A 68 -5.66 12.34 11.53
C GLY A 68 -6.26 13.50 10.74
N SER A 69 -7.06 13.23 9.70
CA SER A 69 -7.85 14.30 9.07
C SER A 69 -8.97 14.75 10.00
N THR A 70 -9.32 16.02 9.94
CA THR A 70 -10.57 16.53 10.54
C THR A 70 -11.78 16.05 9.76
N GLU A 71 -12.97 16.15 10.36
CA GLU A 71 -14.26 15.86 9.71
C GLU A 71 -14.45 16.65 8.39
N GLU A 72 -14.03 17.92 8.38
CA GLU A 72 -14.08 18.78 7.19
C GLU A 72 -13.12 18.27 6.11
N GLU A 73 -11.87 18.00 6.46
CA GLU A 73 -10.87 17.50 5.50
C GLU A 73 -11.22 16.13 4.92
N ALA A 74 -11.79 15.25 5.75
CA ALA A 74 -12.28 13.93 5.34
C ALA A 74 -13.45 14.09 4.37
N SER A 75 -14.43 14.94 4.69
CA SER A 75 -15.58 15.24 3.83
C SER A 75 -15.17 15.82 2.48
N GLU A 76 -14.21 16.75 2.46
CA GLU A 76 -13.64 17.30 1.22
C GLU A 76 -12.98 16.23 0.35
N SER A 77 -12.24 15.32 0.98
CA SER A 77 -11.55 14.22 0.28
C SER A 77 -12.55 13.21 -0.29
N ILE A 78 -13.62 12.90 0.45
CA ILE A 78 -14.75 12.10 -0.06
C ILE A 78 -15.45 12.78 -1.22
N ALA A 79 -15.69 14.09 -1.13
CA ALA A 79 -16.30 14.86 -2.21
C ALA A 79 -15.40 14.86 -3.46
N SER A 80 -14.07 14.93 -3.26
CA SER A 80 -13.10 14.80 -4.34
C SER A 80 -13.17 13.42 -4.99
N LEU A 81 -13.18 12.34 -4.21
CA LEU A 81 -13.32 10.97 -4.71
C LEU A 81 -14.61 10.78 -5.53
N LYS A 82 -15.73 11.38 -5.11
CA LYS A 82 -16.98 11.34 -5.87
C LYS A 82 -16.86 12.04 -7.23
N ARG A 83 -16.18 13.19 -7.28
CA ARG A 83 -16.03 14.00 -8.49
C ARG A 83 -14.94 13.53 -9.42
N THR A 84 -13.89 12.89 -8.92
CA THR A 84 -12.77 12.42 -9.76
C THR A 84 -12.90 10.94 -10.09
N ARG A 85 -13.44 10.13 -9.17
CA ARG A 85 -13.50 8.65 -9.25
C ARG A 85 -12.12 8.00 -9.45
N THR A 86 -11.05 8.69 -9.06
CA THR A 86 -9.67 8.23 -9.25
C THR A 86 -8.97 8.06 -7.92
N LEU A 87 -8.28 6.92 -7.78
CA LEU A 87 -7.37 6.61 -6.67
C LEU A 87 -6.04 6.16 -7.27
N GLN A 88 -4.93 6.58 -6.65
CA GLN A 88 -3.62 5.99 -6.94
C GLN A 88 -3.40 4.79 -6.03
N THR A 89 -3.10 3.62 -6.60
CA THR A 89 -2.94 2.36 -5.87
C THR A 89 -1.64 1.62 -6.18
N ALA A 90 -0.71 2.26 -6.90
CA ALA A 90 0.55 1.63 -7.30
C ALA A 90 1.53 1.37 -6.13
N THR A 91 1.27 1.92 -4.94
CA THR A 91 2.23 1.96 -3.83
C THR A 91 1.87 0.95 -2.75
N HIS A 92 2.89 0.42 -2.09
CA HIS A 92 2.72 -0.32 -0.83
C HIS A 92 2.90 0.63 0.35
N VAL A 93 2.36 0.28 1.51
CA VAL A 93 2.66 1.02 2.75
C VAL A 93 4.13 0.84 3.07
N THR A 94 4.91 1.91 2.99
CA THR A 94 6.35 1.94 3.30
C THR A 94 6.68 3.19 4.11
N ALA A 95 7.83 3.20 4.78
CA ALA A 95 8.30 4.40 5.49
C ALA A 95 8.60 5.57 4.55
N SER A 96 9.06 5.26 3.34
CA SER A 96 9.34 6.28 2.33
C SER A 96 9.05 5.74 0.94
N GLU A 97 8.66 6.62 0.06
CA GLU A 97 8.53 6.29 -1.35
C GLU A 97 9.84 6.50 -2.09
N GLY A 98 10.03 5.71 -3.14
CA GLY A 98 11.15 5.86 -4.05
C GLY A 98 10.91 6.93 -5.12
N PRO A 99 11.97 7.35 -5.82
CA PRO A 99 11.88 8.37 -6.88
C PRO A 99 10.90 7.99 -8.00
N THR A 100 10.77 6.70 -8.32
CA THR A 100 9.80 6.21 -9.32
C THR A 100 8.36 6.55 -8.93
N PHE A 101 8.00 6.37 -7.66
CA PHE A 101 6.64 6.66 -7.19
C PHE A 101 6.40 8.17 -7.13
N PHE A 102 7.37 8.95 -6.65
CA PHE A 102 7.28 10.41 -6.72
C PHE A 102 7.16 10.95 -8.15
N ALA A 103 7.83 10.33 -9.13
CA ALA A 103 7.66 10.68 -10.55
C ALA A 103 6.23 10.39 -11.03
N THR A 104 5.66 9.23 -10.65
CA THR A 104 4.27 8.88 -10.95
C THR A 104 3.29 9.86 -10.28
N HIS A 105 3.51 10.22 -9.01
CA HIS A 105 2.70 11.22 -8.32
C HIS A 105 2.79 12.58 -9.01
N ARG A 106 4.01 13.02 -9.36
CA ARG A 106 4.21 14.27 -10.10
C ARG A 106 3.46 14.30 -11.43
N LEU A 107 3.44 13.18 -12.15
CA LEU A 107 2.70 13.04 -13.39
C LEU A 107 1.18 13.16 -13.15
N ALA A 108 0.64 12.42 -12.18
CA ALA A 108 -0.78 12.50 -11.86
C ALA A 108 -1.19 13.91 -11.40
N LEU A 109 -0.39 14.54 -10.54
CA LEU A 109 -0.65 15.89 -10.02
C LEU A 109 -0.67 16.97 -11.11
N LYS A 110 0.06 16.80 -12.22
CA LYS A 110 0.02 17.73 -13.36
C LYS A 110 -1.36 17.84 -14.00
N GLY A 111 -2.16 16.78 -13.94
CA GLY A 111 -3.51 16.75 -14.48
C GLY A 111 -4.61 16.96 -13.44
N LEU A 112 -4.27 17.04 -12.15
CA LEU A 112 -5.26 17.09 -11.07
C LEU A 112 -6.15 18.34 -11.22
N PRO A 113 -7.49 18.17 -11.26
CA PRO A 113 -8.39 19.31 -11.30
C PRO A 113 -8.23 20.21 -10.08
N LYS A 114 -8.38 21.52 -10.28
CA LYS A 114 -8.09 22.52 -9.26
C LYS A 114 -9.03 22.34 -8.06
N GLY A 115 -8.45 22.26 -6.86
CA GLY A 115 -9.20 22.11 -5.61
C GLY A 115 -9.53 20.67 -5.21
N GLU A 116 -9.13 19.67 -6.01
CA GLU A 116 -9.33 18.27 -5.68
C GLU A 116 -8.19 17.70 -4.80
N SER A 117 -8.51 16.71 -3.98
CA SER A 117 -7.51 15.91 -3.25
C SER A 117 -6.89 14.84 -4.16
N TYR A 118 -5.56 14.66 -4.07
CA TYR A 118 -4.85 13.53 -4.65
C TYR A 118 -4.81 12.37 -3.65
N LEU A 119 -5.59 11.33 -3.90
CA LEU A 119 -5.79 10.20 -2.98
C LEU A 119 -4.86 9.03 -3.34
N VAL A 120 -3.99 8.65 -2.40
CA VAL A 120 -3.02 7.56 -2.54
C VAL A 120 -3.39 6.43 -1.57
N GLY A 121 -4.01 5.39 -2.09
CA GLY A 121 -4.35 4.18 -1.34
C GLY A 121 -3.22 3.17 -1.41
N ALA A 122 -2.36 3.16 -0.39
CA ALA A 122 -1.22 2.27 -0.30
C ALA A 122 -1.63 0.90 0.24
N TYR A 123 -1.09 -0.17 -0.33
CA TYR A 123 -1.45 -1.55 0.03
C TYR A 123 -0.57 -2.11 1.16
N SER A 124 -1.19 -2.60 2.24
CA SER A 124 -0.52 -3.16 3.43
C SER A 124 -0.71 -4.68 3.60
N GLY A 125 -1.52 -5.34 2.76
CA GLY A 125 -1.70 -6.79 2.73
C GLY A 125 -0.50 -7.59 2.20
N VAL A 126 0.71 -7.18 2.56
CA VAL A 126 2.00 -7.69 2.09
C VAL A 126 2.93 -7.97 3.27
N PRO A 127 3.93 -8.86 3.11
CA PRO A 127 4.96 -9.01 4.11
C PRO A 127 5.90 -7.80 4.12
N TYR A 128 6.56 -7.53 5.25
CA TYR A 128 7.55 -6.46 5.36
C TYR A 128 8.71 -6.56 4.37
N ALA A 129 9.09 -7.77 3.95
CA ALA A 129 10.10 -8.05 2.93
C ALA A 129 9.51 -8.31 1.54
N ASN A 130 8.47 -7.57 1.18
CA ASN A 130 8.04 -7.45 -0.21
C ASN A 130 9.06 -6.67 -1.07
N ALA A 131 8.75 -6.49 -2.35
CA ALA A 131 9.58 -5.72 -3.28
C ALA A 131 9.76 -4.25 -2.88
N ALA A 132 8.81 -3.67 -2.12
CA ALA A 132 8.89 -2.30 -1.64
C ALA A 132 9.69 -2.15 -0.33
N TRP A 133 10.01 -3.26 0.35
CA TRP A 133 10.71 -3.31 1.63
C TRP A 133 10.07 -2.44 2.70
N SER A 134 8.76 -2.60 2.92
CA SER A 134 7.95 -1.81 3.86
C SER A 134 8.59 -1.58 5.23
N GLY A 135 9.36 -2.55 5.75
CA GLY A 135 9.99 -2.47 7.07
C GLY A 135 11.35 -1.78 7.08
N CYS A 136 11.71 -1.13 5.99
CA CYS A 136 13.00 -0.48 5.79
C CYS A 136 12.85 0.96 5.31
N LEU A 137 13.85 1.78 5.66
CA LEU A 137 14.10 3.07 5.02
C LEU A 137 15.13 2.87 3.91
N ASN A 138 14.75 3.11 2.65
CA ASN A 138 15.68 3.05 1.52
C ASN A 138 16.45 4.38 1.40
N PHE A 139 17.68 4.33 0.90
CA PHE A 139 18.50 5.54 0.75
C PHE A 139 19.50 5.45 -0.39
N SER A 140 20.06 6.59 -0.80
CA SER A 140 20.94 6.70 -1.96
C SER A 140 22.29 6.02 -1.75
N THR A 141 22.86 5.50 -2.84
CA THR A 141 24.27 5.06 -2.89
C THR A 141 25.26 6.20 -2.68
N GLU A 142 24.83 7.45 -2.82
CA GLU A 142 25.64 8.65 -2.65
C GLU A 142 25.79 9.07 -1.17
N MET A 143 25.01 8.50 -0.26
CA MET A 143 25.04 8.84 1.17
C MET A 143 25.63 7.70 2.00
N GLU A 144 26.58 7.97 2.88
CA GLU A 144 27.06 6.99 3.84
C GLU A 144 26.04 6.77 4.98
N LEU A 145 26.06 5.57 5.59
CA LEU A 145 25.08 5.22 6.63
C LEU A 145 25.13 6.21 7.81
N GLY A 146 26.32 6.66 8.18
CA GLY A 146 26.54 7.62 9.27
C GLY A 146 25.98 9.02 9.01
N GLU A 147 25.68 9.37 7.75
CA GLU A 147 25.03 10.65 7.40
C GLU A 147 23.51 10.62 7.64
N ILE A 148 22.95 9.42 7.79
CA ILE A 148 21.51 9.17 7.90
C ILE A 148 21.14 8.80 9.34
N LEU A 149 21.94 7.93 9.94
CA LEU A 149 21.74 7.39 11.27
C LEU A 149 23.04 7.55 12.08
N SER A 150 22.94 8.09 13.29
CA SER A 150 24.09 8.22 14.19
C SER A 150 24.77 6.87 14.44
N ASP A 151 26.10 6.87 14.47
CA ASP A 151 26.94 5.73 14.84
C ASP A 151 26.74 5.26 16.30
N HIS A 152 26.12 6.10 17.13
CA HIS A 152 25.71 5.77 18.50
C HIS A 152 24.33 5.07 18.55
N ALA A 153 23.66 4.86 17.42
CA ALA A 153 22.37 4.18 17.38
C ALA A 153 22.49 2.71 17.84
N PRO A 154 21.50 2.20 18.59
CA PRO A 154 21.44 0.78 18.92
C PRO A 154 21.52 -0.11 17.67
N GLY A 155 22.45 -1.06 17.67
CA GLY A 155 22.65 -1.98 16.54
C GLY A 155 23.30 -1.35 15.30
N PHE A 156 23.88 -0.14 15.38
CA PHE A 156 24.53 0.51 14.24
C PHE A 156 25.60 -0.35 13.55
N SER A 157 26.43 -1.04 14.33
CA SER A 157 27.48 -1.93 13.80
C SER A 157 26.92 -3.08 12.94
N GLU A 158 25.76 -3.62 13.33
CA GLU A 158 25.06 -4.66 12.57
C GLU A 158 24.46 -4.10 11.28
N LEU A 159 23.86 -2.91 11.35
CA LEU A 159 23.33 -2.19 10.18
C LEU A 159 24.45 -1.85 9.18
N LEU A 160 25.60 -1.40 9.69
CA LEU A 160 26.78 -1.09 8.88
C LEU A 160 27.35 -2.35 8.22
N LYS A 161 27.42 -3.47 8.94
CA LYS A 161 27.81 -4.76 8.36
C LYS A 161 26.84 -5.18 7.26
N ALA A 162 25.53 -5.15 7.53
CA ALA A 162 24.50 -5.52 6.57
C ALA A 162 24.52 -4.63 5.32
N ASP A 163 24.83 -3.34 5.48
CA ASP A 163 25.02 -2.43 4.37
C ASP A 163 26.24 -2.79 3.50
N ARG A 164 27.41 -3.03 4.12
CA ARG A 164 28.62 -3.46 3.41
C ARG A 164 28.41 -4.78 2.67
N ASP A 165 27.70 -5.72 3.28
CA ASP A 165 27.38 -7.00 2.66
C ASP A 165 26.49 -6.80 1.43
N ARG A 166 25.45 -5.96 1.50
CA ARG A 166 24.58 -5.64 0.34
C ARG A 166 25.34 -4.96 -0.80
N ARG A 167 26.25 -4.04 -0.51
CA ARG A 167 27.05 -3.34 -1.53
C ARG A 167 27.87 -4.29 -2.42
N ARG A 168 28.10 -5.53 -1.99
CA ARG A 168 28.79 -6.54 -2.81
C ARG A 168 27.94 -7.09 -3.94
N ASP A 169 26.62 -7.13 -3.72
CA ASP A 169 25.68 -7.86 -4.57
C ASP A 169 24.67 -6.95 -5.27
N THR A 170 24.35 -5.78 -4.69
CA THR A 170 23.33 -4.86 -5.22
C THR A 170 23.68 -3.38 -5.00
N SER A 171 23.06 -2.50 -5.78
CA SER A 171 23.06 -1.05 -5.54
C SER A 171 21.96 -0.59 -4.58
N GLU A 172 21.08 -1.50 -4.14
CA GLU A 172 20.00 -1.18 -3.21
C GLU A 172 20.53 -0.99 -1.80
N ARG A 173 20.19 0.15 -1.19
CA ARG A 173 20.62 0.47 0.17
C ARG A 173 19.43 0.77 1.05
N ARG A 174 19.44 0.16 2.24
CA ARG A 174 18.31 0.23 3.16
C ARG A 174 18.68 -0.02 4.62
N ILE A 175 17.96 0.64 5.51
CA ILE A 175 18.06 0.50 6.96
C ILE A 175 16.80 -0.23 7.43
N SER A 176 16.97 -1.45 7.94
CA SER A 176 15.83 -2.23 8.47
C SER A 176 15.44 -1.67 9.83
N MET A 177 14.19 -1.25 9.97
CA MET A 177 13.63 -0.68 11.20
C MET A 177 12.91 -1.74 12.05
N ILE A 178 12.62 -2.90 11.46
CA ILE A 178 12.01 -4.04 12.16
C ILE A 178 13.07 -5.08 12.58
N PRO A 179 12.82 -5.88 13.63
CA PRO A 179 13.61 -7.06 13.94
C PRO A 179 13.47 -8.13 12.85
N GLY A 180 14.53 -8.91 12.62
CA GLY A 180 14.56 -9.92 11.55
C GLY A 180 13.47 -10.99 11.64
N LYS A 181 12.92 -11.27 12.84
CA LYS A 181 11.83 -12.23 13.04
C LYS A 181 10.50 -11.82 12.39
N PHE A 182 10.30 -10.52 12.14
CA PHE A 182 9.11 -9.96 11.51
C PHE A 182 9.27 -9.73 10.00
N ARG A 183 10.42 -10.11 9.43
CA ARG A 183 10.74 -9.86 8.02
C ARG A 183 9.62 -10.33 7.08
N ASP A 184 9.08 -11.50 7.35
CA ASP A 184 8.06 -12.13 6.51
C ASP A 184 6.64 -11.92 7.07
N ALA A 185 6.51 -11.15 8.15
CA ALA A 185 5.23 -10.85 8.78
C ALA A 185 4.46 -9.79 7.97
N GLN A 186 3.15 -9.84 8.07
CA GLN A 186 2.21 -8.91 7.44
C GLN A 186 2.34 -7.48 7.98
N VAL A 187 2.21 -6.50 7.07
CA VAL A 187 2.23 -5.07 7.39
C VAL A 187 0.88 -4.58 7.88
N PHE A 188 -0.23 -5.04 7.29
CA PHE A 188 -1.59 -4.72 7.74
C PHE A 188 -1.79 -5.09 9.22
N GLY A 189 -2.31 -4.13 9.98
CA GLY A 189 -2.56 -4.27 11.42
C GLY A 189 -1.31 -4.40 12.28
N SER A 190 -0.12 -4.21 11.71
CA SER A 190 1.13 -4.26 12.48
C SER A 190 1.37 -3.00 13.30
N GLU A 191 2.15 -3.18 14.36
CA GLU A 191 2.51 -2.14 15.30
C GLU A 191 3.97 -1.71 15.10
N ILE A 192 4.27 -0.49 15.52
CA ILE A 192 5.64 -0.01 15.70
C ILE A 192 6.31 -0.89 16.76
N LEU A 193 7.50 -1.38 16.41
CA LEU A 193 8.31 -2.23 17.26
C LEU A 193 9.40 -1.41 17.96
N GLU A 194 9.89 -1.90 19.11
CA GLU A 194 10.92 -1.23 19.93
C GLU A 194 12.15 -0.81 19.12
N LYS A 195 12.57 -1.64 18.16
CA LYS A 195 13.69 -1.30 17.27
C LYS A 195 13.45 -0.01 16.48
N GLN A 196 12.23 0.23 16.00
CA GLN A 196 11.90 1.45 15.27
C GLN A 196 11.86 2.67 16.21
N GLU A 197 11.21 2.55 17.36
CA GLU A 197 11.16 3.62 18.37
C GLU A 197 12.55 4.03 18.84
N THR A 198 13.42 3.06 19.14
CA THR A 198 14.80 3.32 19.56
C THR A 198 15.61 4.01 18.47
N LEU A 199 15.50 3.57 17.20
CA LEU A 199 16.17 4.23 16.07
C LEU A 199 15.69 5.67 15.84
N ALA A 200 14.43 5.99 16.17
CA ALA A 200 13.82 7.31 15.95
C ALA A 200 14.64 8.47 16.55
N LEU A 201 15.35 8.21 17.66
CA LEU A 201 16.17 9.21 18.36
C LEU A 201 17.50 9.52 17.66
N HIS A 202 17.92 8.65 16.74
CA HIS A 202 19.26 8.68 16.16
C HIS A 202 19.29 9.07 14.68
N TRP A 203 18.13 9.27 14.05
CA TRP A 203 18.07 9.83 12.70
C TRP A 203 18.67 11.24 12.64
N ASN A 204 19.16 11.62 11.46
CA ASN A 204 19.61 12.99 11.22
C ASN A 204 18.45 13.99 11.33
N ASP A 205 18.79 15.28 11.42
CA ASP A 205 17.81 16.35 11.65
C ASP A 205 16.82 16.52 10.50
N VAL A 206 17.18 16.11 9.28
CA VAL A 206 16.28 16.17 8.12
C VAL A 206 15.18 15.14 8.27
N LEU A 207 15.53 13.87 8.52
CA LEU A 207 14.58 12.79 8.69
C LEU A 207 13.72 12.96 9.94
N LYS A 208 14.30 13.44 11.05
CA LYS A 208 13.56 13.71 12.30
C LYS A 208 12.39 14.69 12.11
N LYS A 209 12.52 15.65 11.19
CA LYS A 209 11.45 16.62 10.90
C LYS A 209 10.32 16.02 10.06
N LEU A 210 10.59 14.95 9.32
CA LEU A 210 9.63 14.30 8.43
C LEU A 210 8.96 13.09 9.05
N MET A 211 9.65 12.38 9.94
CA MET A 211 9.10 11.19 10.57
C MET A 211 8.07 11.57 11.63
N PRO A 212 6.85 10.98 11.59
CA PRO A 212 5.94 11.05 12.71
C PRO A 212 6.57 10.42 13.96
N TYR A 213 6.00 10.78 15.11
CA TYR A 213 6.41 10.19 16.39
C TYR A 213 6.29 8.67 16.32
N SER A 214 7.36 7.97 16.72
CA SER A 214 7.41 6.51 16.74
C SER A 214 7.29 6.02 18.18
N LYS A 215 6.22 5.29 18.49
CA LYS A 215 6.05 4.67 19.81
C LYS A 215 5.61 3.23 19.69
N THR A 216 6.28 2.35 20.44
CA THR A 216 5.98 0.92 20.44
C THR A 216 4.51 0.65 20.75
N GLY A 217 3.88 -0.22 19.97
CA GLY A 217 2.46 -0.56 20.09
C GLY A 217 1.51 0.36 19.30
N GLU A 218 1.97 1.50 18.80
CA GLU A 218 1.16 2.33 17.90
C GLU A 218 1.12 1.76 16.48
N SER A 219 0.16 2.18 15.66
CA SER A 219 -0.02 1.65 14.30
C SER A 219 1.16 1.97 13.39
N PHE A 220 1.79 0.93 12.83
CA PHE A 220 2.87 1.11 11.86
C PHE A 220 2.36 1.76 10.56
N THR A 221 1.19 1.34 10.06
CA THR A 221 0.66 1.86 8.78
C THR A 221 0.22 3.31 8.88
N LEU A 222 -0.26 3.74 10.06
CA LEU A 222 -0.50 5.15 10.38
C LEU A 222 0.80 5.96 10.31
N TRP A 223 1.84 5.48 11.00
CA TRP A 223 3.15 6.12 11.01
C TRP A 223 3.76 6.22 9.61
N ALA A 224 3.72 5.13 8.85
CA ALA A 224 4.25 5.07 7.48
C ALA A 224 3.52 6.05 6.55
N SER A 225 2.18 6.07 6.59
CA SER A 225 1.37 7.00 5.79
C SER A 225 1.64 8.45 6.16
N GLY A 226 1.78 8.75 7.46
CA GLY A 226 2.16 10.09 7.93
C GLY A 226 3.54 10.51 7.44
N PHE A 227 4.51 9.60 7.42
CA PHE A 227 5.85 9.90 6.91
C PHE A 227 5.84 10.15 5.39
N CYS A 228 5.09 9.36 4.60
CA CYS A 228 4.91 9.61 3.17
C CYS A 228 4.20 10.95 2.90
N ARG A 229 3.17 11.29 3.68
CA ARG A 229 2.48 12.59 3.61
C ARG A 229 3.45 13.75 3.87
N ASN A 230 4.25 13.69 4.93
CA ASN A 230 5.22 14.74 5.25
C ASN A 230 6.27 14.92 4.14
N GLN A 231 6.67 13.84 3.46
CA GLN A 231 7.55 13.92 2.28
C GLN A 231 6.83 14.58 1.09
N ALA A 232 5.59 14.18 0.80
CA ALA A 232 4.81 14.72 -0.29
C ALA A 232 4.50 16.22 -0.11
N ASP A 233 4.24 16.67 1.12
CA ASP A 233 4.00 18.08 1.43
C ASP A 233 5.21 18.96 1.08
N LEU A 234 6.43 18.44 1.25
CA LEU A 234 7.66 19.13 0.81
C LEU A 234 7.87 19.08 -0.71
N LEU A 235 7.60 17.94 -1.33
CA LEU A 235 7.90 17.71 -2.75
C LEU A 235 6.85 18.32 -3.69
N PHE A 236 5.61 18.43 -3.23
CA PHE A 236 4.46 18.87 -4.01
C PHE A 236 3.70 20.00 -3.30
N PRO A 237 4.37 21.13 -3.00
CA PRO A 237 3.74 22.22 -2.28
C PRO A 237 2.53 22.75 -3.06
N GLY A 238 1.42 22.96 -2.35
CA GLY A 238 0.16 23.44 -2.91
C GLY A 238 -0.79 22.35 -3.43
N PHE A 239 -0.41 21.07 -3.35
CA PHE A 239 -1.31 19.95 -3.61
C PHE A 239 -1.74 19.30 -2.29
N LYS A 240 -3.03 18.94 -2.18
CA LYS A 240 -3.55 18.16 -1.06
C LYS A 240 -3.37 16.67 -1.35
N VAL A 241 -2.25 16.10 -0.91
CA VAL A 241 -1.96 14.67 -1.07
C VAL A 241 -2.39 13.92 0.20
N VAL A 242 -3.22 12.89 0.04
CA VAL A 242 -3.77 12.09 1.15
C VAL A 242 -3.30 10.65 1.00
N TYR A 243 -2.37 10.23 1.86
CA TYR A 243 -1.92 8.84 1.97
C TYR A 243 -2.77 8.09 3.00
N PHE A 244 -3.23 6.91 2.63
CA PHE A 244 -4.01 6.05 3.51
C PHE A 244 -3.77 4.56 3.21
N ASP A 245 -4.14 3.70 4.15
CA ASP A 245 -4.04 2.26 4.01
C ASP A 245 -5.29 1.70 3.31
N LEU A 246 -5.14 1.22 2.08
CA LEU A 246 -6.27 0.72 1.30
C LEU A 246 -6.91 -0.53 1.93
N ASN A 247 -6.11 -1.38 2.59
CA ASN A 247 -6.66 -2.57 3.26
C ASN A 247 -7.49 -2.18 4.49
N GLU A 248 -7.20 -1.07 5.16
CA GLU A 248 -8.07 -0.53 6.23
C GLU A 248 -9.41 -0.04 5.67
N VAL A 249 -9.42 0.60 4.49
CA VAL A 249 -10.68 0.95 3.80
C VAL A 249 -11.47 -0.32 3.45
N ILE A 250 -10.83 -1.35 2.88
CA ILE A 250 -11.52 -2.61 2.55
C ILE A 250 -12.06 -3.28 3.81
N ARG A 251 -11.28 -3.31 4.90
CA ARG A 251 -11.70 -3.83 6.22
C ARG A 251 -12.92 -3.09 6.76
N ASN A 252 -12.87 -1.75 6.75
CA ASN A 252 -13.99 -0.91 7.19
C ASN A 252 -15.23 -1.18 6.32
N TYR A 253 -15.05 -1.26 5.01
CA TYR A 253 -16.13 -1.55 4.07
C TYR A 253 -16.80 -2.91 4.34
N LEU A 254 -16.00 -3.95 4.55
CA LEU A 254 -16.51 -5.27 4.91
C LEU A 254 -17.33 -5.21 6.21
N LEU A 255 -16.83 -4.51 7.23
CA LEU A 255 -17.56 -4.35 8.50
C LEU A 255 -18.91 -3.63 8.33
N GLU A 256 -19.02 -2.69 7.40
CA GLU A 256 -20.29 -2.01 7.09
C GLU A 256 -21.29 -2.93 6.36
N VAL A 257 -20.82 -3.75 5.43
CA VAL A 257 -21.72 -4.54 4.56
C VAL A 257 -22.07 -5.93 5.10
N LEU A 258 -21.24 -6.52 5.98
CA LEU A 258 -21.43 -7.89 6.46
C LEU A 258 -22.76 -8.11 7.21
N SER A 259 -23.30 -7.08 7.85
CA SER A 259 -24.63 -7.13 8.48
C SER A 259 -25.80 -7.19 7.48
N LYS A 260 -25.53 -6.94 6.20
CA LYS A 260 -26.54 -6.88 5.13
C LYS A 260 -26.56 -8.20 4.36
N SER A 261 -27.47 -9.09 4.75
CA SER A 261 -27.54 -10.45 4.20
C SER A 261 -27.65 -10.55 2.68
N GLN A 262 -28.23 -9.55 2.01
CA GLN A 262 -28.38 -9.54 0.54
C GLN A 262 -27.22 -8.86 -0.21
N HIS A 263 -26.26 -8.26 0.50
CA HIS A 263 -25.14 -7.62 -0.13
C HIS A 263 -24.24 -8.67 -0.82
N PRO A 264 -23.76 -8.44 -2.06
CA PRO A 264 -22.99 -9.44 -2.81
C PRO A 264 -21.78 -9.99 -2.06
N LEU A 265 -21.00 -9.13 -1.39
CA LEU A 265 -19.84 -9.58 -0.61
C LEU A 265 -20.26 -10.41 0.62
N THR A 266 -21.36 -10.07 1.26
CA THR A 266 -21.90 -10.85 2.39
C THR A 266 -22.33 -12.24 1.93
N MET A 267 -23.01 -12.30 0.79
CA MET A 267 -23.38 -13.58 0.17
C MET A 267 -22.14 -14.40 -0.21
N ILE A 268 -21.11 -13.78 -0.80
CA ILE A 268 -19.86 -14.48 -1.16
C ILE A 268 -19.13 -15.01 0.09
N LEU A 269 -19.09 -14.23 1.17
CA LEU A 269 -18.29 -14.57 2.35
C LEU A 269 -19.01 -15.50 3.33
N LEU A 270 -20.35 -15.46 3.37
CA LEU A 270 -21.15 -16.19 4.38
C LEU A 270 -22.13 -17.22 3.79
N ASN A 271 -22.40 -17.21 2.48
CA ASN A 271 -23.21 -18.24 1.82
C ASN A 271 -22.31 -19.21 1.02
N PRO A 272 -22.20 -20.48 1.44
CA PRO A 272 -21.31 -21.44 0.80
C PRO A 272 -21.63 -21.68 -0.67
N GLU A 273 -22.92 -21.78 -1.03
CA GLU A 273 -23.35 -22.03 -2.41
C GLU A 273 -22.93 -20.88 -3.35
N ARG A 274 -23.13 -19.63 -2.91
CA ARG A 274 -22.71 -18.45 -3.68
C ARG A 274 -21.20 -18.34 -3.77
N ARG A 275 -20.51 -18.64 -2.69
CA ARG A 275 -19.04 -18.69 -2.67
C ARG A 275 -18.50 -19.68 -3.69
N TYR A 276 -19.04 -20.90 -3.74
CA TYR A 276 -18.60 -21.91 -4.71
C TYR A 276 -18.82 -21.46 -6.15
N GLN A 277 -19.96 -20.85 -6.46
CA GLN A 277 -20.22 -20.29 -7.80
C GLN A 277 -19.15 -19.27 -8.22
N LEU A 278 -18.72 -18.40 -7.30
CA LEU A 278 -17.64 -17.45 -7.56
C LEU A 278 -16.30 -18.16 -7.76
N LEU A 279 -15.93 -19.08 -6.87
CA LEU A 279 -14.65 -19.78 -6.90
C LEU A 279 -14.51 -20.75 -8.09
N GLU A 280 -15.61 -21.19 -8.72
CA GLU A 280 -15.54 -21.91 -10.00
C GLU A 280 -15.01 -21.03 -11.14
N VAL A 281 -15.26 -19.71 -11.08
CA VAL A 281 -14.79 -18.75 -12.09
C VAL A 281 -13.37 -18.29 -11.81
N PHE A 282 -13.07 -17.95 -10.55
CA PHE A 282 -11.77 -17.36 -10.17
C PHE A 282 -10.70 -18.41 -9.80
N GLY A 283 -11.12 -19.64 -9.48
CA GLY A 283 -10.27 -20.71 -8.97
C GLY A 283 -10.59 -21.07 -7.52
N LYS A 284 -10.55 -22.36 -7.21
CA LYS A 284 -10.85 -22.86 -5.84
C LYS A 284 -9.85 -22.38 -4.79
N GLU A 285 -8.62 -22.12 -5.23
CA GLU A 285 -7.51 -21.69 -4.39
C GLU A 285 -7.35 -20.16 -4.36
N THR A 286 -8.31 -19.39 -4.88
CA THR A 286 -8.22 -17.92 -4.88
C THR A 286 -8.12 -17.40 -3.44
N PRO A 287 -7.01 -16.73 -3.07
CA PRO A 287 -6.86 -16.17 -1.74
C PRO A 287 -7.79 -14.97 -1.58
N LEU A 288 -8.55 -14.95 -0.49
CA LEU A 288 -9.46 -13.84 -0.16
C LEU A 288 -9.01 -13.06 1.07
N PHE A 289 -8.18 -13.66 1.91
CA PHE A 289 -7.62 -13.01 3.09
C PHE A 289 -6.17 -13.41 3.28
N SER A 290 -5.48 -12.73 4.18
CA SER A 290 -4.21 -13.15 4.73
C SER A 290 -4.16 -12.96 6.24
N THR A 291 -3.26 -13.70 6.89
CA THR A 291 -3.01 -13.61 8.33
C THR A 291 -1.53 -13.83 8.63
N ASN A 292 -1.13 -13.55 9.87
CA ASN A 292 0.16 -13.95 10.39
C ASN A 292 0.09 -15.36 11.01
N SER A 293 1.05 -16.21 10.68
CA SER A 293 1.28 -17.48 11.34
C SER A 293 2.67 -17.58 11.96
N ASN A 294 2.77 -18.38 13.03
CA ASN A 294 4.04 -18.65 13.70
C ASN A 294 4.77 -19.79 13.01
N ASN A 295 6.01 -19.54 12.59
CA ASN A 295 6.90 -20.53 12.01
C ASN A 295 8.22 -20.59 12.79
N GLY A 296 8.20 -21.38 13.87
CA GLY A 296 9.29 -21.42 14.85
C GLY A 296 9.49 -20.05 15.50
N ASN A 297 10.68 -19.48 15.36
CA ASN A 297 11.02 -18.15 15.89
C ASN A 297 10.67 -16.99 14.95
N ARG A 298 9.99 -17.25 13.82
CA ARG A 298 9.60 -16.25 12.82
C ARG A 298 8.09 -16.12 12.73
N ILE A 299 7.65 -14.93 12.34
CA ILE A 299 6.27 -14.66 11.98
C ILE A 299 6.22 -14.51 10.47
N LYS A 300 5.22 -15.14 9.83
CA LYS A 300 5.10 -15.18 8.38
C LYS A 300 3.66 -14.87 7.96
N LEU A 301 3.51 -14.07 6.91
CA LEU A 301 2.25 -13.88 6.21
C LEU A 301 1.85 -15.18 5.50
N GLU A 302 0.61 -15.57 5.71
CA GLU A 302 -0.05 -16.71 5.11
C GLU A 302 -1.31 -16.24 4.40
N THR A 303 -1.45 -16.59 3.13
CA THR A 303 -2.68 -16.37 2.37
C THR A 303 -3.69 -17.45 2.71
N LEU A 304 -4.96 -17.06 2.80
CA LEU A 304 -6.06 -17.93 3.17
C LEU A 304 -7.08 -18.00 2.04
N SER A 305 -7.48 -19.23 1.74
CA SER A 305 -8.49 -19.56 0.74
C SER A 305 -9.61 -20.36 1.38
N PHE A 306 -10.78 -20.36 0.75
CA PHE A 306 -11.90 -21.13 1.28
C PHE A 306 -11.82 -22.59 0.86
N HIS A 307 -11.86 -23.47 1.85
CA HIS A 307 -12.11 -24.90 1.69
C HIS A 307 -13.40 -25.22 2.43
N GLU A 308 -14.47 -25.36 1.67
CA GLU A 308 -15.83 -25.48 2.18
C GLU A 308 -16.28 -24.27 3.03
N ASN A 309 -16.54 -24.49 4.33
CA ASN A 309 -16.90 -23.45 5.30
C ASN A 309 -15.72 -23.05 6.19
N GLN A 310 -14.51 -23.43 5.80
CA GLN A 310 -13.29 -23.05 6.49
C GLN A 310 -12.48 -22.11 5.61
N LEU A 311 -11.94 -21.08 6.24
CA LEU A 311 -10.92 -20.23 5.66
C LEU A 311 -9.58 -20.74 6.18
N GLY A 312 -8.77 -21.29 5.29
CA GLY A 312 -7.57 -22.04 5.66
C GLY A 312 -6.36 -21.71 4.80
N GLY A 313 -5.20 -21.99 5.38
CA GLY A 313 -3.91 -22.01 4.69
C GLY A 313 -3.03 -23.13 5.27
N PRO A 314 -1.73 -23.15 4.93
CA PRO A 314 -0.78 -24.15 5.41
C PRO A 314 -0.73 -24.41 6.92
N SER A 315 -0.99 -23.40 7.75
CA SER A 315 -0.87 -23.53 9.22
C SER A 315 -2.03 -22.94 10.01
N SER A 316 -2.96 -22.25 9.35
CA SER A 316 -4.15 -21.66 9.98
C SER A 316 -5.42 -22.26 9.39
N SER A 317 -6.43 -22.49 10.24
CA SER A 317 -7.79 -22.80 9.79
C SER A 317 -8.79 -22.14 10.72
N PHE A 318 -9.76 -21.45 10.12
CA PHE A 318 -10.83 -20.74 10.82
C PHE A 318 -12.18 -21.19 10.31
N VAL A 319 -13.09 -21.48 11.23
CA VAL A 319 -14.50 -21.66 10.89
C VAL A 319 -15.08 -20.29 10.55
N MET A 320 -15.73 -20.19 9.38
CA MET A 320 -16.27 -18.93 8.89
C MET A 320 -17.77 -18.85 9.10
N ASP A 321 -18.14 -18.11 10.14
CA ASP A 321 -19.46 -17.55 10.35
C ASP A 321 -19.37 -16.02 10.48
N GLU A 322 -20.51 -15.34 10.55
CA GLU A 322 -20.58 -13.88 10.62
C GLU A 322 -19.84 -13.33 11.84
N GLU A 323 -20.04 -13.95 13.01
CA GLU A 323 -19.46 -13.49 14.27
C GLU A 323 -17.93 -13.57 14.24
N ASN A 324 -17.39 -14.71 13.80
CA ASN A 324 -15.96 -14.94 13.69
C ASN A 324 -15.32 -14.02 12.65
N LEU A 325 -15.92 -13.86 11.47
CA LEU A 325 -15.39 -12.96 10.44
C LEU A 325 -15.36 -11.51 10.94
N VAL A 326 -16.45 -11.02 11.53
CA VAL A 326 -16.53 -9.66 12.06
C VAL A 326 -15.52 -9.46 13.19
N ARG A 327 -15.39 -10.42 14.11
CA ARG A 327 -14.40 -10.36 15.20
C ARG A 327 -12.97 -10.28 14.65
N MET A 328 -12.61 -11.17 13.72
CA MET A 328 -11.26 -11.21 13.16
C MET A 328 -10.90 -9.97 12.34
N LEU A 329 -11.87 -9.36 11.63
CA LEU A 329 -11.70 -8.07 10.96
C LEU A 329 -11.55 -6.91 11.95
N LYS A 330 -12.28 -6.91 13.08
CA LYS A 330 -12.12 -5.90 14.14
C LYS A 330 -10.76 -6.00 14.83
N GLU A 331 -10.32 -7.22 15.10
CA GLU A 331 -9.03 -7.53 15.72
C GLU A 331 -7.85 -7.42 14.74
N ARG A 332 -8.10 -7.12 13.45
CA ARG A 332 -7.09 -7.09 12.37
C ARG A 332 -6.29 -8.38 12.22
N THR A 333 -6.87 -9.50 12.65
CA THR A 333 -6.28 -10.83 12.48
C THR A 333 -6.35 -11.25 11.00
N LEU A 334 -7.44 -10.89 10.31
CA LEU A 334 -7.57 -11.06 8.87
C LEU A 334 -7.32 -9.75 8.14
N CYS A 335 -6.38 -9.77 7.21
CA CYS A 335 -6.26 -8.74 6.17
C CYS A 335 -7.11 -9.17 4.96
N PRO A 336 -8.09 -8.38 4.54
CA PRO A 336 -8.81 -8.60 3.30
C PRO A 336 -8.00 -8.22 2.07
#